data_AF-A0A1A9W7Q1-F1
#
_entry.id   AF-A0A1A9W7Q1-F1
#
_cell.length_a   1.000
_cell.length_b   1.000
_cell.length_c   1.000
_cell.angle_alpha   90.00
_cell.angle_beta   90.00
_cell.angle_gamma   90.00
#
_symmetry.space_group_name_H-M   'P 1'
#
loop_
_entity.id
_entity.type
_entity.pdbx_description
1 polymer ?
#
loop_
_entity_poly.entity_id
_entity_poly.type
_entity_poly.pdbx_seq_one_letter_code
_entity_poly.pdbx_strand_id
1 'polypeptide(L)'
;MYNKLIHWSLILGIVGILISALGVYCGWFYFPTMVHQKIEENVIITDGSEQYQRFVQLPQPLTFKVYVFNVTNSYKIQLGAMPIVQEIGPYIYKQFRTKRVQHFSRDGSKITYVQDQLYIFDEEASAPLHESDNIVVLNMHMNAFLQVFEKEITDILQGFANRINHRLNRTPGVRVLKRLMDRIRGKRKSVLQISENDPSLAILLVHLNANLKGIFNNPKSMFVNTTVKDYLFDGVRFCINPQGLAKAICNQIKESGSKTIRELKDGSLAFSFFHHKNGSGQELFEVHTGKGDAMKLMEIQKLDDSHNLQVWLNASESNEASMCNQINGTDASMFPPFRKPSDSMYIFSTDICRSVQLFNQHAVEYKGIPGYRYSIGENFVNDIGPEHENDCFCVDKLTNVIKRKNGCLYAGALDLTTCLGKL
;
A
#
# COMPACT_ATOMS: atom_id res chain seq x y z
N MET A 1 45.44 62.68 41.49
CA MET A 1 44.46 62.41 40.40
C MET A 1 44.71 61.11 39.64
N TYR A 2 45.97 60.70 39.43
CA TYR A 2 46.36 59.54 38.61
C TYR A 2 45.84 58.17 39.11
N ASN A 3 45.94 57.87 40.42
CA ASN A 3 45.50 56.57 40.96
C ASN A 3 43.98 56.32 40.83
N LYS A 4 43.15 57.38 40.84
CA LYS A 4 41.70 57.25 40.61
C LYS A 4 41.41 56.86 39.16
N LEU A 5 42.13 57.43 38.20
CA LEU A 5 41.95 57.12 36.77
C LEU A 5 42.31 55.67 36.44
N ILE A 6 43.38 55.14 37.04
CA ILE A 6 43.80 53.73 36.87
C ILE A 6 42.73 52.78 37.44
N HIS A 7 42.17 53.07 38.60
CA HIS A 7 41.08 52.25 39.17
C HIS A 7 39.84 52.19 38.28
N TRP A 8 39.40 53.31 37.69
CA TRP A 8 38.26 53.32 36.77
C TRP A 8 38.53 52.55 35.48
N SER A 9 39.76 52.59 34.95
CA SER A 9 40.14 51.81 33.76
C SER A 9 40.14 50.30 34.01
N LEU A 10 40.59 49.85 35.19
CA LEU A 10 40.55 48.44 35.59
C LEU A 10 39.10 47.95 35.79
N ILE A 11 38.25 48.77 36.41
CA ILE A 11 36.82 48.45 36.59
C ILE A 11 36.13 48.32 35.22
N LEU A 12 36.37 49.25 34.29
CA LEU A 12 35.81 49.18 32.93
C LEU A 12 36.30 47.95 32.16
N GLY A 13 37.58 47.59 32.30
CA GLY A 13 38.13 46.37 31.69
C GLY A 13 37.48 45.09 32.21
N ILE A 14 37.29 44.98 33.53
CA ILE A 14 36.62 43.83 34.16
C ILE A 14 35.15 43.75 33.69
N VAL A 15 34.44 44.88 33.65
CA VAL A 15 33.06 44.93 33.16
C VAL A 15 32.98 44.51 31.68
N GLY A 16 33.91 44.96 30.84
CA GLY A 16 33.97 44.55 29.43
C GLY A 16 34.20 43.05 29.25
N ILE A 17 35.08 42.45 30.06
CA ILE A 17 35.32 40.99 30.06
C ILE A 17 34.06 40.25 30.51
N LEU A 18 33.37 40.74 31.56
CA LEU A 18 32.13 40.13 32.05
C LEU A 18 31.01 40.18 31.01
N ILE A 19 30.83 41.31 30.31
CA ILE A 19 29.84 41.44 29.24
C ILE A 19 30.18 40.53 28.07
N SER A 20 31.47 40.43 27.71
CA SER A 20 31.91 39.53 26.64
C SER A 20 31.68 38.07 27.00
N ALA A 21 32.00 37.67 28.24
CA ALA A 21 31.75 36.33 28.76
C ALA A 21 30.24 36.01 28.82
N LEU A 22 29.42 36.97 29.25
CA LEU A 22 27.96 36.86 29.22
C LEU A 22 27.45 36.72 27.78
N GLY A 23 27.98 37.49 26.83
CA GLY A 23 27.63 37.42 25.42
C GLY A 23 27.96 36.05 24.82
N VAL A 24 29.14 35.50 25.12
CA VAL A 24 29.54 34.14 24.71
C VAL A 24 28.64 33.09 25.35
N TYR A 25 28.33 33.21 26.65
CA TYR A 25 27.41 32.29 27.33
C TYR A 25 26.00 32.35 26.73
N CYS A 26 25.47 33.55 26.53
CA CYS A 26 24.15 33.75 25.95
C CYS A 26 24.08 33.24 24.51
N GLY A 27 25.11 33.51 23.70
CA GLY A 27 25.16 33.08 22.30
C GLY A 27 25.38 31.58 22.12
N TRP A 28 26.27 30.97 22.91
CA TRP A 28 26.68 29.58 22.71
C TRP A 28 25.85 28.56 23.52
N PHE A 29 25.32 28.96 24.68
CA PHE A 29 24.57 28.05 25.55
C PHE A 29 23.10 28.44 25.64
N TYR A 30 22.78 29.66 26.06
CA TYR A 30 21.39 30.05 26.34
C TYR A 30 20.53 30.07 25.06
N PHE A 31 20.97 30.76 24.01
CA PHE A 31 20.19 30.90 22.78
C PHE A 31 19.90 29.55 22.11
N PRO A 32 20.88 28.63 21.93
CA PRO A 32 20.58 27.29 21.43
C PRO A 32 19.59 26.53 22.29
N THR A 33 19.72 26.56 23.62
CA THR A 33 18.76 25.87 24.51
C THR A 33 17.34 26.43 24.41
N MET A 34 17.20 27.75 24.34
CA MET A 34 15.90 28.41 24.14
C MET A 34 15.28 28.04 22.79
N VAL A 35 16.07 28.01 21.72
CA VAL A 35 15.61 27.60 20.39
C VAL A 35 15.12 26.15 20.41
N HIS A 36 15.86 25.23 21.03
CA HIS A 36 15.43 23.83 21.13
C HIS A 36 14.12 23.69 21.91
N GLN A 37 14.01 24.33 23.08
CA GLN A 37 12.76 24.33 23.86
C GLN A 37 11.60 24.91 23.06
N LYS A 38 11.82 26.00 22.32
CA LYS A 38 10.75 26.62 21.54
C LYS A 38 10.32 25.75 20.35
N ILE A 39 11.25 25.03 19.74
CA ILE A 39 10.93 24.03 18.72
C ILE A 39 10.10 22.91 19.34
N GLU A 40 10.52 22.34 20.48
CA GLU A 40 9.78 21.27 21.18
C GLU A 40 8.35 21.70 21.51
N GLU A 41 8.15 22.91 22.02
CA GLU A 41 6.81 23.44 22.31
C GLU A 41 5.94 23.59 21.06
N ASN A 42 6.52 24.12 19.97
CA ASN A 42 5.77 24.45 18.75
C ASN A 42 5.43 23.23 17.89
N VAL A 43 6.16 22.12 18.02
CA VAL A 43 5.89 20.90 17.24
C VAL A 43 4.82 20.00 17.86
N ILE A 44 4.45 20.23 19.13
CA ILE A 44 3.42 19.43 19.80
C ILE A 44 2.06 19.72 19.17
N ILE A 45 1.33 18.65 18.85
CA ILE A 45 -0.04 18.74 18.34
C ILE A 45 -0.98 18.90 19.52
N THR A 46 -1.37 20.13 19.82
CA THR A 46 -2.44 20.44 20.78
C THR A 46 -3.63 21.06 20.07
N ASP A 47 -4.84 20.82 20.59
CA ASP A 47 -6.06 21.42 20.06
C ASP A 47 -5.93 22.96 19.97
N GLY A 48 -6.37 23.53 18.85
CA GLY A 48 -6.26 24.96 18.54
C GLY A 48 -4.88 25.50 18.17
N SER A 49 -3.80 24.71 18.25
CA SER A 49 -2.45 25.16 17.85
C SER A 49 -2.31 25.31 16.33
N GLU A 50 -1.31 26.11 15.89
CA GLU A 50 -0.94 26.18 14.47
C GLU A 50 -0.51 24.81 13.92
N GLN A 51 0.21 24.04 14.74
CA GLN A 51 0.66 22.71 14.35
C GLN A 51 -0.52 21.74 14.15
N TYR A 52 -1.58 21.87 14.96
CA TYR A 52 -2.82 21.12 14.75
C TYR A 52 -3.49 21.46 13.42
N GLN A 53 -3.52 22.74 13.02
CA GLN A 53 -4.08 23.13 11.73
C GLN A 53 -3.30 22.52 10.55
N ARG A 54 -1.96 22.54 10.63
CA ARG A 54 -1.07 21.91 9.64
C ARG A 54 -1.23 20.38 9.62
N PHE A 55 -1.55 19.78 10.77
CA PHE A 55 -1.82 18.36 10.89
C PHE A 55 -3.15 17.99 10.23
N VAL A 56 -4.20 18.75 10.50
CA VAL A 56 -5.54 18.52 9.93
C VAL A 56 -5.53 18.66 8.41
N GLN A 57 -4.85 19.67 7.87
CA GLN A 57 -4.82 19.91 6.44
C GLN A 57 -3.44 20.37 5.97
N LEU A 58 -2.91 19.69 4.94
CA LEU A 58 -1.66 20.10 4.32
C LEU A 58 -1.82 21.45 3.58
N PRO A 59 -0.88 22.39 3.72
CA PRO A 59 -0.99 23.71 3.09
C PRO A 59 -0.83 23.68 1.57
N GLN A 60 -0.24 22.61 1.03
CA GLN A 60 -0.07 22.39 -0.41
C GLN A 60 -0.51 20.97 -0.77
N PRO A 61 -1.20 20.77 -1.92
CA PRO A 61 -1.53 19.45 -2.39
C PRO A 61 -0.27 18.70 -2.82
N LEU A 62 -0.31 17.38 -2.72
CA LEU A 62 0.73 16.50 -3.22
C LEU A 62 0.52 16.26 -4.72
N THR A 63 1.60 16.12 -5.47
CA THR A 63 1.54 15.76 -6.89
C THR A 63 1.60 14.25 -7.04
N PHE A 64 0.52 13.63 -7.49
CA PHE A 64 0.43 12.21 -7.79
C PHE A 64 0.57 11.99 -9.30
N LYS A 65 1.60 11.25 -9.73
CA LYS A 65 1.88 10.99 -11.15
C LYS A 65 1.64 9.52 -11.45
N VAL A 66 0.88 9.24 -12.49
CA VAL A 66 0.60 7.87 -12.95
C VAL A 66 1.21 7.67 -14.33
N TYR A 67 1.94 6.57 -14.48
CA TYR A 67 2.45 6.07 -15.75
C TYR A 67 1.81 4.71 -16.01
N VAL A 68 1.30 4.51 -17.22
CA VAL A 68 0.60 3.29 -17.63
C VAL A 68 1.42 2.57 -18.69
N PHE A 69 1.61 1.26 -18.52
CA PHE A 69 2.20 0.42 -19.56
C PHE A 69 1.12 -0.07 -20.52
N ASN A 70 0.97 0.63 -21.64
CA ASN A 70 0.04 0.28 -22.71
C ASN A 70 0.55 -0.92 -23.52
N VAL A 71 -0.29 -1.94 -23.70
CA VAL A 71 0.07 -3.20 -24.36
C VAL A 71 -0.22 -3.11 -25.86
N THR A 72 0.82 -3.31 -26.68
CA THR A 72 0.72 -3.13 -28.14
C THR A 72 0.44 -4.44 -28.90
N ASN A 73 0.75 -5.59 -28.30
CA ASN A 73 0.70 -6.90 -28.96
C ASN A 73 -0.21 -7.92 -28.22
N SER A 74 -1.34 -7.45 -27.66
CA SER A 74 -2.27 -8.26 -26.85
C SER A 74 -2.61 -9.62 -27.45
N TYR A 75 -2.97 -9.69 -28.73
CA TYR A 75 -3.30 -10.95 -29.42
C TYR A 75 -2.12 -11.94 -29.48
N LYS A 76 -0.90 -11.44 -29.72
CA LYS A 76 0.30 -12.30 -29.77
C LYS A 76 0.66 -12.83 -28.39
N ILE A 77 0.44 -12.06 -27.33
CA ILE A 77 0.66 -12.51 -25.95
C ILE A 77 -0.21 -13.72 -25.62
N GLN A 78 -1.46 -13.72 -26.07
CA GLN A 78 -2.37 -14.86 -25.86
C GLN A 78 -1.90 -16.14 -26.56
N LEU A 79 -1.07 -16.01 -27.59
CA LEU A 79 -0.43 -17.13 -28.29
C LEU A 79 0.93 -17.51 -27.67
N GLY A 80 1.30 -16.92 -26.53
CA GLY A 80 2.56 -17.19 -25.83
C GLY A 80 3.73 -16.28 -26.20
N ALA A 81 3.51 -15.21 -26.98
CA ALA A 81 4.56 -14.25 -27.28
C ALA A 81 4.90 -13.37 -26.07
N MET A 82 6.13 -12.84 -26.03
CA MET A 82 6.56 -11.88 -25.02
C MET A 82 5.74 -10.57 -25.10
N PRO A 83 5.28 -10.01 -23.96
CA PRO A 83 4.59 -8.72 -23.94
C PRO A 83 5.47 -7.56 -24.43
N ILE A 84 4.90 -6.70 -25.27
CA ILE A 84 5.51 -5.44 -25.72
C ILE A 84 4.64 -4.31 -25.19
N VAL A 85 5.21 -3.53 -24.27
CA VAL A 85 4.54 -2.41 -23.62
C VAL A 85 5.18 -1.08 -24.00
N GLN A 86 4.37 -0.03 -23.99
CA GLN A 86 4.77 1.37 -24.14
C GLN A 86 4.33 2.14 -22.90
N GLU A 87 5.27 2.80 -22.23
CA GLU A 87 4.93 3.70 -21.12
C GLU A 87 4.21 4.95 -21.65
N ILE A 88 3.07 5.29 -21.04
CA ILE A 88 2.27 6.49 -21.33
C ILE A 88 2.06 7.24 -20.02
N GLY A 89 2.42 8.53 -20.01
CA GLY A 89 2.28 9.40 -18.85
C GLY A 89 3.26 10.59 -18.90
N PRO A 90 3.30 11.41 -17.85
CA PRO A 90 2.51 11.25 -16.62
C PRO A 90 1.07 11.78 -16.74
N TYR A 91 0.11 11.01 -16.24
CA TYR A 91 -1.20 11.54 -15.85
C TYR A 91 -1.06 12.11 -14.44
N ILE A 92 -1.20 13.43 -14.31
CA ILE A 92 -0.93 14.16 -13.08
C ILE A 92 -2.23 14.48 -12.36
N TYR A 93 -2.27 14.18 -11.06
CA TYR A 93 -3.36 14.50 -10.15
C TYR A 93 -2.83 15.31 -8.97
N LYS A 94 -3.57 16.34 -8.57
CA LYS A 94 -3.40 16.99 -7.27
C LYS A 94 -4.11 16.14 -6.22
N GLN A 95 -3.35 15.63 -5.27
CA GLN A 95 -3.85 14.88 -4.13
C GLN A 95 -3.95 15.81 -2.91
N PHE A 96 -5.17 16.01 -2.42
CA PHE A 96 -5.43 16.66 -1.15
C PHE A 96 -5.60 15.60 -0.07
N ARG A 97 -5.06 15.86 1.13
CA ARG A 97 -5.23 15.00 2.30
C ARG A 97 -5.75 15.83 3.45
N THR A 98 -6.81 15.35 4.09
CA THR A 98 -7.44 16.01 5.24
C THR A 98 -7.64 14.97 6.34
N LYS A 99 -7.21 15.28 7.56
CA LYS A 99 -7.36 14.41 8.72
C LYS A 99 -8.55 14.86 9.55
N ARG A 100 -9.55 14.00 9.68
CA ARG A 100 -10.69 14.20 10.59
C ARG A 100 -10.38 13.60 11.94
N VAL A 101 -10.13 14.46 12.91
CA VAL A 101 -9.81 14.09 14.29
C VAL A 101 -11.05 13.51 14.96
N GLN A 102 -10.91 12.35 15.58
CA GLN A 102 -11.94 11.68 16.35
C GLN A 102 -11.89 12.12 17.81
N HIS A 103 -10.72 11.99 18.44
CA HIS A 103 -10.50 12.39 19.82
C HIS A 103 -9.01 12.50 20.15
N PHE A 104 -8.72 13.16 21.27
CA PHE A 104 -7.42 13.11 21.95
C PHE A 104 -7.50 12.15 23.14
N SER A 105 -6.37 11.56 23.52
CA SER A 105 -6.27 10.82 24.78
C SER A 105 -6.47 11.74 25.99
N ARG A 106 -6.81 11.18 27.15
CA ARG A 106 -7.07 11.95 28.38
C ARG A 106 -5.88 12.81 28.82
N ASP A 107 -4.67 12.31 28.61
CA ASP A 107 -3.41 13.01 28.89
C ASP A 107 -2.96 13.92 27.73
N GLY A 108 -3.60 13.84 26.56
CA GLY A 108 -3.25 14.57 25.35
C GLY A 108 -1.96 14.10 24.67
N SER A 109 -1.40 12.94 25.06
CA SER A 109 -0.21 12.36 24.42
C SER A 109 -0.50 11.71 23.07
N LYS A 110 -1.77 11.40 22.79
CA LYS A 110 -2.21 10.73 21.57
C LYS A 110 -3.37 11.44 20.92
N ILE A 111 -3.44 11.32 19.60
CA ILE A 111 -4.51 11.84 18.77
C ILE A 111 -4.96 10.74 17.80
N THR A 112 -6.27 10.53 17.75
CA THR A 112 -6.91 9.53 16.90
C THR A 112 -7.62 10.23 15.75
N TYR A 113 -7.38 9.80 14.50
CA TYR A 113 -7.95 10.44 13.31
C TYR A 113 -8.24 9.44 12.19
N VAL A 114 -9.05 9.87 11.24
CA VAL A 114 -9.26 9.21 9.95
C VAL A 114 -8.77 10.15 8.85
N GLN A 115 -8.16 9.60 7.80
CA GLN A 115 -7.62 10.41 6.70
C GLN A 115 -8.48 10.32 5.45
N ASP A 116 -9.01 11.46 5.02
CA ASP A 116 -9.70 11.62 3.76
C ASP A 116 -8.71 12.05 2.67
N GLN A 117 -8.89 11.57 1.45
CA GLN A 117 -8.06 11.94 0.31
C GLN A 117 -8.92 12.33 -0.88
N LEU A 118 -8.50 13.34 -1.63
CA LEU A 118 -9.18 13.78 -2.84
C LEU A 118 -8.17 13.88 -3.97
N TYR A 119 -8.45 13.22 -5.08
CA TYR A 119 -7.62 13.26 -6.29
C TYR A 119 -8.33 14.09 -7.36
N ILE A 120 -7.67 15.16 -7.81
CA ILE A 120 -8.19 16.05 -8.86
C ILE A 120 -7.20 16.00 -10.03
N PHE A 121 -7.66 15.63 -11.22
CA PHE A 121 -6.83 15.62 -12.42
C PHE A 121 -6.33 17.03 -12.74
N ASP A 122 -5.04 17.15 -13.06
CA ASP A 122 -4.39 18.40 -13.45
C ASP A 122 -4.17 18.38 -14.97
N GLU A 123 -5.13 18.92 -15.72
CA GLU A 123 -5.11 18.94 -17.18
C GLU A 123 -3.90 19.70 -17.74
N GLU A 124 -3.54 20.82 -17.13
CA GLU A 124 -2.42 21.65 -17.58
C GLU A 124 -1.09 20.93 -17.37
N ALA A 125 -0.88 20.32 -16.19
CA ALA A 125 0.34 19.61 -15.89
C ALA A 125 0.46 18.26 -16.66
N SER A 126 -0.66 17.68 -17.07
CA SER A 126 -0.71 16.43 -17.86
C SER A 126 -0.66 16.65 -19.37
N ALA A 127 -0.83 17.89 -19.85
CA ALA A 127 -0.93 18.19 -21.27
C ALA A 127 0.29 17.64 -22.06
N PRO A 128 0.07 17.02 -23.25
CA PRO A 128 -1.18 16.95 -24.02
C PRO A 128 -2.08 15.73 -23.68
N LEU A 129 -1.83 15.02 -22.58
CA LEU A 129 -2.56 13.80 -22.21
C LEU A 129 -3.87 14.14 -21.50
N HIS A 130 -4.90 13.31 -21.70
CA HIS A 130 -6.22 13.45 -21.08
C HIS A 130 -6.64 12.17 -20.37
N GLU A 131 -7.43 12.29 -19.30
CA GLU A 131 -7.96 11.10 -18.59
C GLU A 131 -8.89 10.23 -19.48
N SER A 132 -9.40 10.78 -20.60
CA SER A 132 -10.18 10.07 -21.60
C SER A 132 -9.33 9.29 -22.62
N ASP A 133 -8.00 9.34 -22.53
CA ASP A 133 -7.10 8.62 -23.43
C ASP A 133 -7.36 7.11 -23.36
N ASN A 134 -7.43 6.48 -24.54
CA ASN A 134 -7.65 5.04 -24.65
C ASN A 134 -6.35 4.27 -24.41
N ILE A 135 -6.43 3.23 -23.59
CA ILE A 135 -5.32 2.35 -23.21
C ILE A 135 -5.75 0.89 -23.32
N VAL A 136 -4.80 0.04 -23.69
CA VAL A 136 -4.93 -1.41 -23.68
C VAL A 136 -4.09 -1.95 -22.52
N VAL A 137 -4.75 -2.46 -21.49
CA VAL A 137 -4.12 -2.88 -20.23
C VAL A 137 -4.62 -4.25 -19.79
N LEU A 138 -3.89 -4.88 -18.87
CA LEU A 138 -4.29 -6.16 -18.32
C LEU A 138 -5.65 -6.01 -17.61
N ASN A 139 -6.57 -6.93 -17.90
CA ASN A 139 -7.85 -7.00 -17.21
C ASN A 139 -7.65 -7.56 -15.79
N MET A 140 -7.37 -6.68 -14.83
CA MET A 140 -7.02 -7.06 -13.46
C MET A 140 -8.17 -7.77 -12.73
N HIS A 141 -9.41 -7.32 -12.92
CA HIS A 141 -10.58 -7.93 -12.26
C HIS A 141 -11.00 -9.26 -12.90
N MET A 142 -10.42 -9.63 -14.05
CA MET A 142 -10.51 -11.01 -14.56
C MET A 142 -9.80 -12.00 -13.64
N ASN A 143 -8.74 -11.58 -12.92
CA ASN A 143 -8.09 -12.45 -11.94
C ASN A 143 -9.01 -12.77 -10.75
N ALA A 144 -9.80 -11.81 -10.27
CA ALA A 144 -10.81 -12.06 -9.23
C ALA A 144 -11.79 -13.16 -9.66
N PHE A 145 -12.30 -13.08 -10.89
CA PHE A 145 -13.10 -14.15 -11.48
C PHE A 145 -12.37 -15.49 -11.51
N LEU A 146 -11.12 -15.53 -11.99
CA LEU A 146 -10.36 -16.78 -12.10
C LEU A 146 -10.15 -17.43 -10.72
N GLN A 147 -9.84 -16.63 -9.69
CA GLN A 147 -9.66 -17.11 -8.33
C GLN A 147 -10.97 -17.67 -7.74
N VAL A 148 -12.06 -16.94 -7.89
CA VAL A 148 -13.39 -17.36 -7.42
C VAL A 148 -13.86 -18.62 -8.15
N PHE A 149 -13.71 -18.66 -9.48
CA PHE A 149 -14.09 -19.80 -10.30
C PHE A 149 -13.26 -21.05 -9.95
N GLU A 150 -11.96 -20.89 -9.74
CA GLU A 150 -11.09 -21.98 -9.31
C GLU A 150 -11.50 -22.55 -7.94
N LYS A 151 -11.86 -21.67 -6.99
CA LYS A 151 -12.37 -22.07 -5.68
C LYS A 151 -13.68 -22.84 -5.80
N GLU A 152 -14.66 -22.32 -6.53
CA GLU A 152 -15.96 -22.96 -6.73
C GLU A 152 -15.83 -24.35 -7.35
N ILE A 153 -15.01 -24.51 -8.40
CA ILE A 153 -14.76 -25.83 -8.99
C ILE A 153 -14.09 -26.76 -7.98
N THR A 154 -13.11 -26.26 -7.24
CA THR A 154 -12.40 -27.06 -6.25
C THR A 154 -13.36 -27.56 -5.16
N ASP A 155 -14.26 -26.70 -4.68
CA ASP A 155 -15.26 -27.04 -3.67
C ASP A 155 -16.29 -28.05 -4.21
N ILE A 156 -16.74 -27.88 -5.46
CA ILE A 156 -17.63 -28.85 -6.13
C ILE A 156 -16.96 -30.22 -6.25
N LEU A 157 -15.71 -30.25 -6.71
CA LEU A 157 -14.95 -31.50 -6.85
C LEU A 157 -14.73 -32.16 -5.49
N GLN A 158 -14.33 -31.42 -4.46
CA GLN A 158 -14.18 -31.95 -3.10
C GLN A 158 -15.50 -32.47 -2.52
N GLY A 159 -16.58 -31.72 -2.69
CA GLY A 159 -17.92 -32.11 -2.24
C GLY A 159 -18.46 -33.35 -2.95
N PHE A 160 -18.07 -33.56 -4.21
CA PHE A 160 -18.31 -34.83 -4.90
C PHE A 160 -17.44 -35.95 -4.33
N ALA A 161 -16.13 -35.72 -4.14
CA ALA A 161 -15.19 -36.69 -3.57
C ALA A 161 -15.68 -37.29 -2.26
N ASN A 162 -16.12 -36.42 -1.35
CA ASN A 162 -16.58 -36.81 -0.03
C ASN A 162 -17.88 -37.63 -0.07
N ARG A 163 -18.66 -37.54 -1.16
CA ARG A 163 -19.88 -38.32 -1.38
C ARG A 163 -19.64 -39.67 -2.08
N ILE A 164 -18.44 -39.95 -2.58
CA ILE A 164 -18.13 -41.24 -3.22
C ILE A 164 -17.98 -42.33 -2.15
N ASN A 165 -18.94 -43.26 -2.09
CA ASN A 165 -18.87 -44.47 -1.27
C ASN A 165 -18.23 -45.66 -2.05
N HIS A 166 -17.85 -46.74 -1.36
CA HIS A 166 -17.21 -47.92 -1.94
C HIS A 166 -17.98 -48.59 -3.09
N ARG A 167 -19.32 -48.50 -3.11
CA ARG A 167 -20.16 -49.03 -4.23
C ARG A 167 -19.98 -48.24 -5.52
N LEU A 168 -19.88 -46.91 -5.42
CA LEU A 168 -19.74 -46.01 -6.58
C LEU A 168 -18.35 -46.13 -7.23
N ASN A 169 -17.32 -46.58 -6.49
CA ASN A 169 -15.99 -46.85 -7.06
C ASN A 169 -15.96 -47.94 -8.15
N ARG A 170 -17.00 -48.79 -8.20
CA ARG A 170 -17.10 -49.82 -9.25
C ARG A 170 -17.58 -49.26 -10.59
N THR A 171 -18.23 -48.09 -10.60
CA THR A 171 -18.71 -47.43 -11.81
C THR A 171 -17.53 -46.82 -12.60
N PRO A 172 -17.36 -47.13 -13.90
CA PRO A 172 -16.21 -46.68 -14.69
C PRO A 172 -15.99 -45.15 -14.65
N GLY A 173 -17.05 -44.36 -14.85
CA GLY A 173 -16.95 -42.89 -14.82
C GLY A 173 -16.55 -42.31 -13.46
N VAL A 174 -17.03 -42.90 -12.36
CA VAL A 174 -16.69 -42.46 -10.99
C VAL A 174 -15.23 -42.76 -10.66
N ARG A 175 -14.69 -43.88 -11.16
CA ARG A 175 -13.28 -44.25 -10.97
C ARG A 175 -12.34 -43.28 -11.67
N VAL A 176 -12.70 -42.80 -12.87
CA VAL A 176 -11.93 -41.78 -13.60
C VAL A 176 -11.95 -40.47 -12.81
N LEU A 177 -13.12 -40.03 -12.34
CA LEU A 177 -13.24 -38.79 -11.57
C LEU A 177 -12.49 -38.88 -10.22
N LYS A 178 -12.50 -40.04 -9.56
CA LYS A 178 -11.73 -40.25 -8.32
C LYS A 178 -10.22 -40.18 -8.55
N ARG A 179 -9.69 -40.85 -9.58
CA ARG A 179 -8.26 -40.75 -9.94
C ARG A 179 -7.86 -39.32 -10.28
N LEU A 180 -8.76 -38.57 -10.89
CA LEU A 180 -8.57 -37.17 -11.21
C LEU A 180 -8.53 -36.31 -9.95
N MET A 181 -9.43 -36.56 -8.99
CA MET A 181 -9.37 -35.90 -7.68
C MET A 181 -8.12 -36.28 -6.91
N ASP A 182 -7.67 -37.54 -6.91
CA ASP A 182 -6.42 -37.95 -6.27
C ASP A 182 -5.19 -37.29 -6.95
N ARG A 183 -5.26 -36.89 -8.23
CA ARG A 183 -4.22 -36.08 -8.89
C ARG A 183 -4.24 -34.61 -8.47
N ILE A 184 -5.42 -34.06 -8.15
CA ILE A 184 -5.61 -32.69 -7.67
C ILE A 184 -5.29 -32.60 -6.16
N ARG A 185 -5.66 -33.63 -5.40
CA ARG A 185 -5.50 -33.74 -3.95
C ARG A 185 -4.02 -33.94 -3.62
N GLY A 186 -3.36 -32.84 -3.26
CA GLY A 186 -1.95 -32.82 -2.85
C GLY A 186 -0.98 -32.13 -3.82
N LYS A 187 -1.44 -31.68 -5.00
CA LYS A 187 -0.65 -30.82 -5.89
C LYS A 187 -1.14 -29.37 -5.76
N ARG A 188 -0.23 -28.43 -5.46
CA ARG A 188 -0.48 -26.97 -5.52
C ARG A 188 -0.64 -26.45 -6.97
N LYS A 189 -1.26 -27.22 -7.87
CA LYS A 189 -1.47 -26.83 -9.27
C LYS A 189 -2.90 -26.36 -9.45
N SER A 190 -3.07 -25.24 -10.14
CA SER A 190 -4.39 -24.69 -10.41
C SER A 190 -5.23 -25.66 -11.24
N VAL A 191 -6.52 -25.80 -10.90
CA VAL A 191 -7.45 -26.67 -11.65
C VAL A 191 -7.54 -26.25 -13.12
N LEU A 192 -7.41 -24.95 -13.40
CA LEU A 192 -7.42 -24.42 -14.76
C LEU A 192 -6.23 -24.94 -15.58
N GLN A 193 -5.04 -24.93 -15.00
CA GLN A 193 -3.83 -25.44 -15.65
C GLN A 193 -3.84 -26.96 -15.83
N ILE A 194 -4.44 -27.70 -14.90
CA ILE A 194 -4.65 -29.14 -15.06
C ILE A 194 -5.62 -29.36 -16.24
N SER A 195 -6.64 -28.53 -16.36
CA SER A 195 -7.64 -28.62 -17.44
C SER A 195 -7.07 -28.31 -18.82
N GLU A 196 -6.07 -27.43 -18.92
CA GLU A 196 -5.36 -27.16 -20.18
C GLU A 196 -4.55 -28.35 -20.68
N ASN A 197 -4.00 -29.15 -19.77
CA ASN A 197 -3.11 -30.26 -20.11
C ASN A 197 -3.81 -31.63 -20.16
N ASP A 198 -5.02 -31.73 -19.62
CA ASP A 198 -5.79 -32.98 -19.56
C ASP A 198 -7.07 -32.88 -20.39
N PRO A 199 -7.16 -33.58 -21.55
CA PRO A 199 -8.35 -33.59 -22.39
C PRO A 199 -9.63 -34.02 -21.67
N SER A 200 -9.52 -34.81 -20.59
CA SER A 200 -10.68 -35.26 -19.81
C SER A 200 -11.38 -34.13 -19.03
N LEU A 201 -10.72 -32.97 -18.88
CA LEU A 201 -11.21 -31.79 -18.19
C LEU A 201 -11.59 -30.65 -19.12
N ALA A 202 -11.61 -30.87 -20.44
CA ALA A 202 -12.00 -29.85 -21.42
C ALA A 202 -13.38 -29.25 -21.14
N ILE A 203 -14.29 -30.00 -20.50
CA ILE A 203 -15.60 -29.50 -20.09
C ILE A 203 -15.52 -28.32 -19.11
N LEU A 204 -14.49 -28.27 -18.24
CA LEU A 204 -14.27 -27.15 -17.33
C LEU A 204 -13.90 -25.88 -18.10
N LEU A 205 -13.11 -26.00 -19.17
CA LEU A 205 -12.75 -24.88 -20.04
C LEU A 205 -13.95 -24.34 -20.83
N VAL A 206 -14.88 -25.21 -21.22
CA VAL A 206 -16.15 -24.78 -21.85
C VAL A 206 -16.97 -23.94 -20.87
N HIS A 207 -17.13 -24.40 -19.62
CA HIS A 207 -17.84 -23.66 -18.58
C HIS A 207 -17.12 -22.35 -18.23
N LEU A 208 -15.79 -22.37 -18.11
CA LEU A 208 -14.97 -21.18 -17.90
C LEU A 208 -15.27 -20.13 -18.98
N ASN A 209 -15.17 -20.51 -20.25
CA ASN A 209 -15.37 -19.60 -21.37
C ASN A 209 -16.81 -19.05 -21.42
N ALA A 210 -17.82 -19.87 -21.14
CA ALA A 210 -19.21 -19.42 -21.07
C ALA A 210 -19.42 -18.37 -19.97
N ASN A 211 -18.87 -18.58 -18.78
CA ASN A 211 -18.97 -17.63 -17.66
C ASN A 211 -18.15 -16.37 -17.92
N LEU A 212 -16.95 -16.48 -18.51
CA LEU A 212 -16.16 -15.31 -18.93
C LEU A 212 -16.96 -14.41 -19.88
N LYS A 213 -17.66 -15.00 -20.86
CA LYS A 213 -18.53 -14.25 -21.77
C LYS A 213 -19.67 -13.55 -21.05
N GLY A 214 -20.32 -14.23 -20.10
CA GLY A 214 -21.42 -13.67 -19.32
C GLY A 214 -20.99 -12.55 -18.36
N ILE A 215 -19.78 -12.62 -17.81
CA ILE A 215 -19.30 -11.67 -16.79
C ILE A 215 -18.63 -10.45 -17.43
N PHE A 216 -17.81 -10.66 -18.46
CA PHE A 216 -16.99 -9.60 -19.09
C PHE A 216 -17.52 -9.19 -20.46
N ASN A 217 -18.81 -9.42 -20.74
CA ASN A 217 -19.47 -9.04 -21.98
C ASN A 217 -18.73 -9.52 -23.25
N ASN A 218 -18.46 -10.83 -23.31
CA ASN A 218 -17.77 -11.49 -24.42
C ASN A 218 -16.36 -10.90 -24.70
N PRO A 219 -15.41 -11.05 -23.76
CA PRO A 219 -14.09 -10.44 -23.88
C PRO A 219 -13.32 -11.05 -25.05
N LYS A 220 -12.71 -10.19 -25.89
CA LYS A 220 -11.84 -10.64 -26.99
C LYS A 220 -10.47 -11.11 -26.49
N SER A 221 -10.02 -10.57 -25.37
CA SER A 221 -8.73 -10.92 -24.79
C SER A 221 -8.67 -10.80 -23.27
N MET A 222 -7.58 -11.28 -22.67
CA MET A 222 -7.25 -11.03 -21.25
C MET A 222 -6.84 -9.57 -20.99
N PHE A 223 -6.70 -8.77 -22.05
CA PHE A 223 -6.51 -7.33 -21.99
C PHE A 223 -7.83 -6.62 -22.26
N VAL A 224 -8.03 -5.50 -21.60
CA VAL A 224 -9.19 -4.63 -21.78
C VAL A 224 -8.76 -3.34 -22.47
N ASN A 225 -9.58 -2.87 -23.40
CA ASN A 225 -9.47 -1.54 -23.98
C ASN A 225 -10.41 -0.62 -23.20
N THR A 226 -9.86 0.41 -22.56
CA THR A 226 -10.59 1.32 -21.67
C THR A 226 -9.91 2.68 -21.61
N THR A 227 -10.48 3.63 -20.89
CA THR A 227 -9.87 4.93 -20.66
C THR A 227 -9.01 4.92 -19.40
N VAL A 228 -8.07 5.86 -19.31
CA VAL A 228 -7.28 6.06 -18.09
C VAL A 228 -8.18 6.37 -16.89
N LYS A 229 -9.19 7.22 -17.08
CA LYS A 229 -10.19 7.58 -16.06
C LYS A 229 -10.93 6.37 -15.52
N ASP A 230 -11.45 5.51 -16.40
CA ASP A 230 -12.18 4.31 -16.01
C ASP A 230 -11.27 3.32 -15.28
N TYR A 231 -10.04 3.13 -15.76
CA TYR A 231 -9.11 2.20 -15.15
C TYR A 231 -8.65 2.64 -13.76
N LEU A 232 -8.43 3.95 -13.57
CA LEU A 232 -7.93 4.50 -12.32
C LEU A 232 -9.03 4.81 -11.30
N PHE A 233 -10.17 5.39 -11.71
CA PHE A 233 -11.16 5.97 -10.78
C PHE A 233 -12.62 5.63 -11.08
N ASP A 234 -13.10 5.80 -12.32
CA ASP A 234 -14.55 5.67 -12.61
C ASP A 234 -15.01 4.21 -12.61
N GLY A 235 -14.15 3.32 -13.08
CA GLY A 235 -14.31 1.88 -12.98
C GLY A 235 -14.70 1.20 -14.29
N VAL A 236 -13.90 0.20 -14.67
CA VAL A 236 -14.20 -0.72 -15.78
C VAL A 236 -15.33 -1.66 -15.37
N ARG A 237 -16.45 -1.58 -16.09
CA ARG A 237 -17.68 -2.30 -15.76
C ARG A 237 -17.66 -3.76 -16.16
N PHE A 238 -18.17 -4.63 -15.29
CA PHE A 238 -18.36 -6.07 -15.51
C PHE A 238 -19.57 -6.59 -14.70
N CYS A 239 -19.92 -7.87 -14.84
CA CYS A 239 -21.13 -8.44 -14.23
C CYS A 239 -22.40 -7.67 -14.63
N ILE A 240 -22.56 -7.39 -15.93
CA ILE A 240 -23.74 -6.68 -16.44
C ILE A 240 -24.86 -7.71 -16.64
N ASN A 241 -25.87 -7.67 -15.77
CA ASN A 241 -27.03 -8.59 -15.78
C ASN A 241 -26.65 -10.08 -15.85
N PRO A 242 -25.81 -10.60 -14.94
CA PRO A 242 -25.33 -11.97 -15.00
C PRO A 242 -26.45 -12.97 -14.70
N GLN A 243 -26.38 -14.17 -15.28
CA GLN A 243 -27.35 -15.25 -15.10
C GLN A 243 -26.69 -16.55 -14.65
N GLY A 244 -27.44 -17.42 -13.99
CA GLY A 244 -26.97 -18.74 -13.57
C GLY A 244 -25.70 -18.69 -12.73
N LEU A 245 -24.70 -19.49 -13.11
CA LEU A 245 -23.40 -19.56 -12.42
C LEU A 245 -22.63 -18.24 -12.46
N ALA A 246 -22.74 -17.47 -13.55
CA ALA A 246 -22.10 -16.15 -13.63
C ALA A 246 -22.64 -15.20 -12.55
N LYS A 247 -23.94 -15.28 -12.23
CA LYS A 247 -24.54 -14.48 -11.14
C LYS A 247 -24.00 -14.89 -9.77
N ALA A 248 -23.89 -16.19 -9.52
CA ALA A 248 -23.31 -16.71 -8.28
C ALA A 248 -21.86 -16.24 -8.09
N ILE A 249 -21.05 -16.31 -9.16
CA ILE A 249 -19.66 -15.85 -9.14
C ILE A 249 -19.58 -14.34 -8.92
N CYS A 250 -20.41 -13.53 -9.60
CA CYS A 250 -20.46 -12.08 -9.39
C CYS A 250 -20.83 -11.72 -7.94
N ASN A 251 -21.77 -12.45 -7.33
CA ASN A 251 -22.11 -12.25 -5.92
C ASN A 251 -20.93 -12.60 -5.00
N GLN A 252 -20.20 -13.67 -5.29
CA GLN A 252 -19.05 -14.07 -4.49
C GLN A 252 -17.86 -13.11 -4.65
N ILE A 253 -17.65 -12.56 -5.86
CA ILE A 253 -16.69 -11.47 -6.09
C ILE A 253 -17.10 -10.23 -5.29
N LYS A 254 -18.38 -9.88 -5.27
CA LYS A 254 -18.90 -8.78 -4.44
C LYS A 254 -18.66 -9.03 -2.96
N GLU A 255 -18.89 -10.26 -2.48
CA GLU A 255 -18.67 -10.68 -1.09
C GLU A 255 -17.18 -10.80 -0.71
N SER A 256 -16.26 -10.86 -1.69
CA SER A 256 -14.82 -10.87 -1.43
C SER A 256 -14.35 -9.64 -0.64
N GLY A 257 -15.07 -8.52 -0.76
CA GLY A 257 -14.76 -7.27 -0.08
C GLY A 257 -13.54 -6.54 -0.65
N SER A 258 -13.12 -6.82 -1.89
CA SER A 258 -12.01 -6.09 -2.52
C SER A 258 -12.28 -4.58 -2.57
N LYS A 259 -11.37 -3.76 -2.04
CA LYS A 259 -11.44 -2.30 -2.10
C LYS A 259 -11.43 -1.76 -3.55
N THR A 260 -10.96 -2.55 -4.52
CA THR A 260 -10.87 -2.11 -5.93
C THR A 260 -12.14 -2.38 -6.75
N ILE A 261 -13.13 -3.08 -6.17
CA ILE A 261 -14.37 -3.46 -6.85
C ILE A 261 -15.55 -2.86 -6.08
N ARG A 262 -16.43 -2.17 -6.80
CA ARG A 262 -17.65 -1.58 -6.23
C ARG A 262 -18.90 -2.00 -6.99
N GLU A 263 -20.02 -2.03 -6.31
CA GLU A 263 -21.33 -2.20 -6.91
C GLU A 263 -21.88 -0.86 -7.41
N LEU A 264 -22.42 -0.86 -8.62
CA LEU A 264 -23.11 0.27 -9.22
C LEU A 264 -24.61 0.20 -8.92
N LYS A 265 -25.32 1.32 -9.15
CA LYS A 265 -26.76 1.44 -8.89
C LYS A 265 -27.62 0.43 -9.63
N ASP A 266 -27.16 -0.08 -10.77
CA ASP A 266 -27.85 -1.09 -11.58
C ASP A 266 -27.46 -2.53 -11.20
N GLY A 267 -26.72 -2.72 -10.11
CA GLY A 267 -26.26 -4.04 -9.64
C GLY A 267 -25.06 -4.60 -10.41
N SER A 268 -24.55 -3.89 -11.43
CA SER A 268 -23.28 -4.26 -12.07
C SER A 268 -22.09 -3.91 -11.19
N LEU A 269 -20.94 -4.55 -11.44
CA LEU A 269 -19.71 -4.28 -10.72
C LEU A 269 -18.78 -3.40 -11.55
N ALA A 270 -17.94 -2.62 -10.88
CA ALA A 270 -16.94 -1.77 -11.52
C ALA A 270 -15.59 -1.91 -10.80
N PHE A 271 -14.53 -2.17 -11.57
CA PHE A 271 -13.17 -2.27 -11.08
C PHE A 271 -12.38 -0.99 -11.35
N SER A 272 -11.67 -0.46 -10.35
CA SER A 272 -10.75 0.67 -10.49
C SER A 272 -9.66 0.61 -9.43
N PHE A 273 -8.47 1.12 -9.73
CA PHE A 273 -7.34 1.08 -8.79
C PHE A 273 -7.52 2.00 -7.58
N PHE A 274 -8.04 3.20 -7.78
CA PHE A 274 -7.94 4.29 -6.81
C PHE A 274 -9.28 4.88 -6.39
N HIS A 275 -10.41 4.35 -6.86
CA HIS A 275 -11.74 4.84 -6.45
C HIS A 275 -11.92 4.84 -4.93
N HIS A 276 -11.58 3.73 -4.26
CA HIS A 276 -11.71 3.62 -2.80
C HIS A 276 -10.82 4.58 -2.01
N LYS A 277 -9.80 5.16 -2.64
CA LYS A 277 -8.96 6.17 -2.02
C LYS A 277 -9.54 7.57 -2.16
N ASN A 278 -10.48 7.77 -3.08
CA ASN A 278 -11.04 9.07 -3.38
C ASN A 278 -12.29 9.33 -2.53
N GLY A 279 -12.16 10.16 -1.50
CA GLY A 279 -13.20 10.51 -0.56
C GLY A 279 -12.77 10.26 0.88
N SER A 280 -13.72 9.78 1.69
CA SER A 280 -13.49 9.58 3.12
C SER A 280 -12.79 8.26 3.41
N GLY A 281 -11.73 8.34 4.21
CA GLY A 281 -11.04 7.14 4.71
C GLY A 281 -11.89 6.37 5.73
N GLN A 282 -11.48 5.14 6.01
CA GLN A 282 -12.10 4.29 7.03
C GLN A 282 -11.12 3.88 8.13
N GLU A 283 -9.82 3.83 7.80
CA GLU A 283 -8.76 3.44 8.70
C GLU A 283 -8.58 4.48 9.84
N LEU A 284 -8.56 3.98 11.07
CA LEU A 284 -8.36 4.79 12.28
C LEU A 284 -6.88 4.78 12.68
N PHE A 285 -6.24 5.93 12.62
CA PHE A 285 -4.86 6.10 13.07
C PHE A 285 -4.83 6.68 14.47
N GLU A 286 -4.15 6.03 15.41
CA GLU A 286 -3.74 6.62 16.68
C GLU A 286 -2.25 6.95 16.60
N VAL A 287 -1.88 8.23 16.69
CA VAL A 287 -0.49 8.69 16.65
C VAL A 287 -0.13 9.47 17.90
N HIS A 288 1.15 9.54 18.21
CA HIS A 288 1.63 10.34 19.33
C HIS A 288 1.73 11.83 18.96
N THR A 289 1.26 12.71 19.85
CA THR A 289 1.16 14.18 19.60
C THR A 289 2.48 14.92 19.76
N GLY A 290 3.52 14.24 20.27
CA GLY A 290 4.80 14.84 20.67
C GLY A 290 4.78 15.39 22.10
N LYS A 291 3.63 15.36 22.79
CA LYS A 291 3.53 15.81 24.19
C LYS A 291 4.37 14.91 25.10
N GLY A 292 5.23 15.50 25.91
CA GLY A 292 6.13 14.78 26.82
C GLY A 292 7.41 14.25 26.17
N ASP A 293 7.37 13.95 24.86
CA ASP A 293 8.54 13.59 24.07
C ASP A 293 8.32 13.99 22.60
N ALA A 294 8.96 15.08 22.18
CA ALA A 294 8.86 15.61 20.83
C ALA A 294 9.44 14.65 19.78
N MET A 295 10.35 13.74 20.17
CA MET A 295 10.95 12.77 19.25
C MET A 295 9.96 11.67 18.82
N LYS A 296 8.83 11.53 19.52
CA LYS A 296 7.74 10.61 19.18
C LYS A 296 6.66 11.25 18.33
N LEU A 297 6.79 12.52 17.95
CA LEU A 297 5.80 13.21 17.14
C LEU A 297 5.41 12.38 15.91
N MET A 298 4.11 12.16 15.73
CA MET A 298 3.52 11.45 14.59
C MET A 298 3.88 9.97 14.46
N GLU A 299 4.57 9.41 15.44
CA GLU A 299 4.79 7.97 15.55
C GLU A 299 3.44 7.25 15.65
N ILE A 300 3.19 6.31 14.73
CA ILE A 300 1.95 5.53 14.72
C ILE A 300 1.99 4.54 15.88
N GLN A 301 0.99 4.67 16.75
CA GLN A 301 0.82 3.78 17.91
C GLN A 301 -0.14 2.65 17.56
N LYS A 302 -1.23 2.95 16.85
CA LYS A 302 -2.20 1.96 16.41
C LYS A 302 -2.75 2.28 15.02
N LEU A 303 -3.06 1.22 14.29
CA LEU A 303 -3.91 1.25 13.13
C LEU A 303 -5.16 0.42 13.45
N ASP A 304 -6.32 1.04 13.31
CA ASP A 304 -7.59 0.57 13.82
C ASP A 304 -7.49 0.25 15.32
N ASP A 305 -7.74 -1.00 15.70
CA ASP A 305 -7.67 -1.44 17.10
C ASP A 305 -6.35 -2.18 17.43
N SER A 306 -5.37 -2.20 16.51
CA SER A 306 -4.17 -3.03 16.62
C SER A 306 -2.86 -2.24 16.58
N HIS A 307 -1.90 -2.68 17.38
CA HIS A 307 -0.51 -2.19 17.36
C HIS A 307 0.33 -2.83 16.23
N ASN A 308 -0.12 -3.99 15.73
CA ASN A 308 0.55 -4.73 14.66
C ASN A 308 -0.45 -5.01 13.52
N LEU A 309 0.07 -5.13 12.31
CA LEU A 309 -0.68 -5.64 11.19
C LEU A 309 -1.06 -7.11 11.40
N GLN A 310 -2.08 -7.56 10.69
CA GLN A 310 -2.51 -8.96 10.63
C GLN A 310 -2.44 -9.48 9.18
N VAL A 311 -1.50 -8.95 8.41
CA VAL A 311 -1.43 -9.08 6.95
C VAL A 311 -0.34 -10.06 6.54
N TRP A 312 0.80 -10.03 7.21
CA TRP A 312 1.96 -10.87 6.90
C TRP A 312 1.95 -12.16 7.73
N LEU A 313 2.76 -13.14 7.32
CA LEU A 313 2.87 -14.41 8.03
C LEU A 313 3.39 -14.15 9.46
N ASN A 314 2.84 -14.83 10.45
CA ASN A 314 3.36 -14.79 11.82
C ASN A 314 4.61 -15.67 11.96
N ALA A 315 5.32 -15.51 13.08
CA ALA A 315 6.49 -16.34 13.37
C ALA A 315 6.07 -17.81 13.44
N SER A 316 6.86 -18.70 12.83
CA SER A 316 6.54 -20.10 12.57
C SER A 316 6.23 -20.94 13.82
N GLU A 317 6.62 -20.46 15.01
CA GLU A 317 6.61 -21.21 16.27
C GLU A 317 5.87 -20.53 17.43
N SER A 318 5.53 -19.24 17.31
CA SER A 318 4.74 -18.50 18.31
C SER A 318 3.55 -17.82 17.64
N ASN A 319 2.40 -17.77 18.31
CA ASN A 319 1.25 -16.97 17.87
C ASN A 319 1.52 -15.44 17.96
N GLU A 320 2.79 -15.03 17.99
CA GLU A 320 3.21 -13.65 18.08
C GLU A 320 3.33 -13.04 16.68
N ALA A 321 3.07 -11.74 16.60
CA ALA A 321 3.24 -10.99 15.37
C ALA A 321 4.71 -11.01 14.95
N SER A 322 4.97 -11.40 13.72
CA SER A 322 6.32 -11.34 13.14
C SER A 322 6.79 -9.89 12.98
N MET A 323 8.09 -9.69 12.77
CA MET A 323 8.64 -8.36 12.46
C MET A 323 7.98 -7.73 11.24
N CYS A 324 7.50 -8.54 10.30
CA CYS A 324 6.82 -8.08 9.09
C CYS A 324 5.52 -7.33 9.38
N ASN A 325 4.87 -7.65 10.51
CA ASN A 325 3.62 -7.05 10.94
C ASN A 325 3.81 -5.82 11.85
N GLN A 326 5.04 -5.41 12.15
CA GLN A 326 5.28 -4.23 12.97
C GLN A 326 4.96 -2.94 12.20
N ILE A 327 4.31 -2.00 12.88
CA ILE A 327 4.04 -0.66 12.37
C ILE A 327 5.06 0.29 13.01
N ASN A 328 6.09 0.64 12.24
CA ASN A 328 7.15 1.56 12.64
C ASN A 328 7.04 2.88 11.87
N GLY A 329 7.32 3.98 12.57
CA GLY A 329 7.47 5.31 11.97
C GLY A 329 6.20 6.14 11.88
N THR A 330 6.19 7.09 10.96
CA THR A 330 5.07 8.02 10.73
C THR A 330 4.36 7.74 9.40
N ASP A 331 3.28 8.45 9.11
CA ASP A 331 2.59 8.42 7.81
C ASP A 331 3.30 9.24 6.71
N ALA A 332 4.55 9.67 6.97
CA ALA A 332 5.38 10.53 6.13
C ALA A 332 4.84 11.96 5.89
N SER A 333 3.77 12.39 6.56
CA SER A 333 3.26 13.77 6.45
C SER A 333 4.05 14.75 7.31
N MET A 334 4.63 14.26 8.40
CA MET A 334 5.36 15.00 9.42
C MET A 334 6.40 14.09 10.07
N PHE A 335 7.47 14.69 10.59
CA PHE A 335 8.58 13.98 11.20
C PHE A 335 9.00 14.64 12.52
N PRO A 336 9.58 13.87 13.45
CA PRO A 336 10.17 14.42 14.66
C PRO A 336 11.27 15.47 14.38
N PRO A 337 11.46 16.46 15.28
CA PRO A 337 12.47 17.50 15.13
C PRO A 337 13.91 16.96 15.33
N PHE A 338 14.90 17.86 15.19
CA PHE A 338 16.32 17.62 15.53
C PHE A 338 17.01 16.47 14.80
N ARG A 339 16.59 16.17 13.57
CA ARG A 339 17.17 15.14 12.72
C ARG A 339 18.65 15.41 12.38
N LYS A 340 19.48 14.38 12.50
CA LYS A 340 20.88 14.39 12.07
C LYS A 340 21.05 13.63 10.74
N PRO A 341 22.10 13.94 9.95
CA PRO A 341 22.38 13.24 8.69
C PRO A 341 22.57 11.71 8.82
N SER A 342 23.01 11.23 9.98
CA SER A 342 23.21 9.81 10.29
C SER A 342 21.93 9.06 10.61
N ASP A 343 20.83 9.77 10.89
CA ASP A 343 19.62 9.16 11.42
C ASP A 343 18.81 8.53 10.28
N SER A 344 18.54 7.23 10.36
CA SER A 344 17.50 6.61 9.52
C SER A 344 16.10 6.87 10.10
N MET A 345 15.05 6.71 9.29
CA MET A 345 13.67 6.79 9.78
C MET A 345 12.79 5.74 9.13
N TYR A 346 11.70 5.38 9.79
CA TYR A 346 10.66 4.57 9.20
C TYR A 346 9.48 5.45 8.78
N ILE A 347 8.85 5.06 7.68
CA ILE A 347 7.50 5.48 7.32
C ILE A 347 6.64 4.24 7.20
N PHE A 348 5.36 4.35 7.51
CA PHE A 348 4.40 3.30 7.27
C PHE A 348 3.54 3.66 6.06
N SER A 349 3.40 2.73 5.12
CA SER A 349 2.53 2.89 3.96
C SER A 349 1.42 1.84 4.00
N THR A 350 0.17 2.32 4.09
CA THR A 350 -1.03 1.48 3.98
C THR A 350 -1.18 0.85 2.60
N ASP A 351 -0.58 1.45 1.58
CA ASP A 351 -0.71 1.00 0.19
C ASP A 351 0.03 -0.31 -0.09
N ILE A 352 1.08 -0.56 0.68
CA ILE A 352 1.91 -1.78 0.62
C ILE A 352 1.88 -2.55 1.95
N CYS A 353 1.04 -2.12 2.90
CA CYS A 353 0.86 -2.66 4.24
C CYS A 353 2.19 -2.96 4.97
N ARG A 354 3.15 -2.04 4.95
CA ARG A 354 4.48 -2.27 5.55
C ARG A 354 5.15 -0.96 5.95
N SER A 355 5.98 -1.01 6.98
CA SER A 355 6.97 0.03 7.29
C SER A 355 8.23 -0.06 6.44
N VAL A 356 8.64 1.08 5.89
CA VAL A 356 9.80 1.24 5.00
C VAL A 356 10.82 2.13 5.66
N GLN A 357 12.08 1.67 5.68
CA GLN A 357 13.19 2.47 6.17
C GLN A 357 13.69 3.44 5.10
N LEU A 358 13.94 4.67 5.51
CA LEU A 358 14.50 5.74 4.70
C LEU A 358 15.90 6.09 5.20
N PHE A 359 16.80 6.31 4.24
CA PHE A 359 18.19 6.67 4.48
C PHE A 359 18.48 8.03 3.88
N ASN A 360 19.26 8.83 4.61
CA ASN A 360 19.72 10.12 4.12
C ASN A 360 20.64 9.92 2.92
N GLN A 361 20.42 10.71 1.87
CA GLN A 361 21.19 10.68 0.63
C GLN A 361 22.17 11.85 0.60
N HIS A 362 21.66 13.08 0.68
CA HIS A 362 22.44 14.29 0.61
C HIS A 362 21.66 15.49 1.18
N ALA A 363 22.39 16.53 1.55
CA ALA A 363 21.80 17.82 1.89
C ALA A 363 21.19 18.47 0.65
N VAL A 364 20.06 19.13 0.81
CA VAL A 364 19.34 19.87 -0.23
C VAL A 364 18.92 21.23 0.31
N GLU A 365 18.66 22.17 -0.59
CA GLU A 365 18.04 23.45 -0.26
C GLU A 365 16.73 23.56 -1.05
N TYR A 366 15.63 23.83 -0.36
CA TYR A 366 14.34 24.03 -0.98
C TYR A 366 13.77 25.39 -0.57
N LYS A 367 13.67 26.31 -1.53
CA LYS A 367 13.18 27.69 -1.31
C LYS A 367 13.93 28.41 -0.16
N GLY A 368 15.25 28.29 -0.11
CA GLY A 368 16.08 28.92 0.93
C GLY A 368 16.13 28.15 2.26
N ILE A 369 15.41 27.03 2.37
CA ILE A 369 15.37 26.21 3.59
C ILE A 369 16.30 25.01 3.41
N PRO A 370 17.35 24.86 4.24
CA PRO A 370 18.21 23.68 4.21
C PRO A 370 17.44 22.46 4.71
N GLY A 371 17.67 21.32 4.08
CA GLY A 371 17.04 20.06 4.42
C GLY A 371 17.88 18.87 4.01
N TYR A 372 17.35 17.68 4.30
CA TYR A 372 17.96 16.41 3.94
C TYR A 372 17.07 15.67 2.98
N ARG A 373 17.64 15.14 1.90
CA ARG A 373 16.92 14.24 1.00
C ARG A 373 17.06 12.81 1.52
N TYR A 374 15.92 12.21 1.82
CA TYR A 374 15.83 10.80 2.19
C TYR A 374 15.28 9.97 1.05
N SER A 375 15.74 8.73 0.92
CA SER A 375 15.19 7.75 -0.01
C SER A 375 15.13 6.36 0.60
N ILE A 376 14.30 5.52 -0.01
CA ILE A 376 14.22 4.10 0.31
C ILE A 376 15.56 3.43 -0.07
N GLY A 377 16.06 2.53 0.79
CA GLY A 377 17.28 1.76 0.52
C GLY A 377 17.04 0.63 -0.49
N GLU A 378 18.11 0.18 -1.15
CA GLU A 378 18.04 -0.94 -2.10
C GLU A 378 17.55 -2.24 -1.45
N ASN A 379 17.76 -2.39 -0.15
CA ASN A 379 17.31 -3.52 0.66
C ASN A 379 15.78 -3.71 0.69
N PHE A 380 14.99 -2.68 0.39
CA PHE A 380 13.54 -2.71 0.57
C PHE A 380 12.82 -3.87 -0.16
N VAL A 381 13.17 -4.11 -1.42
CA VAL A 381 12.59 -5.19 -2.26
C VAL A 381 13.62 -6.20 -2.76
N ASN A 382 14.91 -5.94 -2.56
CA ASN A 382 15.97 -6.86 -2.96
C ASN A 382 16.32 -7.86 -1.86
N ASP A 383 16.19 -7.44 -0.59
CA ASP A 383 16.62 -8.19 0.57
C ASP A 383 15.40 -8.79 1.30
N ILE A 384 14.71 -9.71 0.61
CA ILE A 384 13.54 -10.43 1.15
C ILE A 384 13.82 -11.93 1.14
N GLY A 385 13.86 -12.52 2.34
CA GLY A 385 14.08 -13.95 2.54
C GLY A 385 14.60 -14.29 3.93
N PRO A 386 14.76 -15.60 4.22
CA PRO A 386 15.26 -16.07 5.52
C PRO A 386 16.68 -15.57 5.82
N GLU A 387 17.48 -15.26 4.80
CA GLU A 387 18.80 -14.64 4.93
C GLU A 387 18.78 -13.24 5.59
N HIS A 388 17.62 -12.59 5.64
CA HIS A 388 17.41 -11.26 6.23
C HIS A 388 16.41 -11.29 7.39
N GLU A 389 16.09 -12.47 7.93
CA GLU A 389 15.15 -12.68 9.04
C GLU A 389 13.73 -12.11 8.78
N ASN A 390 13.36 -11.95 7.51
CA ASN A 390 12.11 -11.32 7.07
C ASN A 390 11.32 -12.19 6.09
N ASP A 391 11.50 -13.52 6.17
CA ASP A 391 10.79 -14.51 5.37
C ASP A 391 9.27 -14.53 5.61
N CYS A 392 8.79 -13.89 6.69
CA CYS A 392 7.36 -13.64 6.91
C CYS A 392 6.67 -12.83 5.80
N PHE A 393 7.43 -12.18 4.92
CA PHE A 393 6.92 -11.53 3.69
C PHE A 393 6.73 -12.50 2.53
N CYS A 394 7.24 -13.73 2.63
CA CYS A 394 7.17 -14.75 1.59
C CYS A 394 5.89 -15.57 1.73
N VAL A 395 4.76 -14.96 1.35
CA VAL A 395 3.40 -15.51 1.54
C VAL A 395 3.17 -16.84 0.82
N ASP A 396 3.89 -17.10 -0.28
CA ASP A 396 3.87 -18.34 -1.07
C ASP A 396 2.47 -18.76 -1.58
N LYS A 397 1.52 -17.82 -1.66
CA LYS A 397 0.15 -18.07 -2.14
C LYS A 397 0.05 -18.18 -3.65
N LEU A 398 0.93 -17.51 -4.38
CA LEU A 398 0.93 -17.52 -5.84
C LEU A 398 1.48 -18.85 -6.39
N THR A 399 0.64 -19.62 -7.07
CA THR A 399 1.02 -20.88 -7.70
C THR A 399 1.69 -20.62 -9.06
N ASN A 400 2.77 -21.34 -9.37
CA ASN A 400 3.49 -21.27 -10.65
C ASN A 400 3.99 -19.87 -11.07
N VAL A 401 4.16 -18.95 -10.13
CA VAL A 401 4.89 -17.69 -10.33
C VAL A 401 6.40 -17.94 -10.23
N ILE A 402 7.18 -17.12 -10.93
CA ILE A 402 8.64 -17.12 -10.88
C ILE A 402 9.07 -16.74 -9.45
N LYS A 403 9.37 -17.74 -8.64
CA LYS A 403 9.74 -17.59 -7.23
C LYS A 403 10.89 -18.52 -6.86
N ARG A 404 11.58 -18.19 -5.77
CA ARG A 404 12.61 -19.01 -5.15
C ARG A 404 11.98 -20.22 -4.45
N LYS A 405 12.80 -21.24 -4.13
CA LYS A 405 12.34 -22.48 -3.48
C LYS A 405 11.72 -22.26 -2.09
N ASN A 406 12.11 -21.19 -1.42
CA ASN A 406 11.59 -20.78 -0.12
C ASN A 406 10.23 -20.04 -0.19
N GLY A 407 9.63 -19.91 -1.38
CA GLY A 407 8.34 -19.24 -1.57
C GLY A 407 8.43 -17.73 -1.79
N CYS A 408 9.61 -17.12 -1.62
CA CYS A 408 9.85 -15.70 -1.87
C CYS A 408 9.95 -15.40 -3.38
N LEU A 409 9.51 -14.22 -3.81
CA LEU A 409 9.77 -13.73 -5.18
C LEU A 409 11.28 -13.44 -5.37
N TYR A 410 11.71 -13.28 -6.61
CA TYR A 410 13.08 -12.80 -6.88
C TYR A 410 13.24 -11.32 -6.50
N ALA A 411 14.49 -10.89 -6.34
CA ALA A 411 14.83 -9.53 -5.94
C ALA A 411 14.14 -8.50 -6.86
N GLY A 412 13.60 -7.45 -6.25
CA GLY A 412 12.85 -6.40 -6.94
C GLY A 412 11.34 -6.60 -6.95
N ALA A 413 10.80 -7.64 -6.31
CA ALA A 413 9.36 -7.90 -6.26
C ALA A 413 8.90 -8.38 -4.87
N LEU A 414 7.67 -8.00 -4.49
CA LEU A 414 7.00 -8.39 -3.26
C LEU A 414 5.56 -8.80 -3.55
N ASP A 415 5.11 -9.90 -2.93
CA ASP A 415 3.74 -10.39 -3.05
C ASP A 415 2.81 -9.66 -2.06
N LEU A 416 1.94 -8.79 -2.58
CA LEU A 416 0.98 -8.01 -1.78
C LEU A 416 -0.41 -8.68 -1.66
N THR A 417 -0.55 -9.97 -2.03
CA THR A 417 -1.86 -10.66 -2.05
C THR A 417 -2.58 -10.63 -0.69
N THR A 418 -1.85 -10.60 0.43
CA THR A 418 -2.49 -10.46 1.75
C THR A 418 -2.89 -9.03 2.09
N CYS A 419 -2.19 -8.03 1.56
CA CYS A 419 -2.42 -6.62 1.83
C CYS A 419 -3.65 -6.07 1.11
N LEU A 420 -3.79 -6.38 -0.18
CA LEU A 420 -4.88 -5.90 -1.02
C LEU A 420 -6.21 -6.65 -0.80
N GLY A 421 -6.23 -7.61 0.13
CA GLY A 421 -7.30 -8.58 0.32
C GLY A 421 -7.20 -9.76 -0.66
N LYS A 422 -7.95 -10.84 -0.41
CA LYS A 422 -8.19 -11.85 -1.45
C LYS A 422 -9.00 -11.16 -2.55
N LEU A 423 -8.49 -11.13 -3.77
CA LEU A 423 -9.30 -10.77 -4.94
C LEU A 423 -10.40 -11.82 -5.17
#